data_AF-U4KGU1-F1
#
_entry.id   AF-U4KGU1-F1
#
_cell.length_a   1.000
_cell.length_b   1.000
_cell.length_c   1.000
_cell.angle_alpha   90.00
_cell.angle_beta   90.00
_cell.angle_gamma   90.00
#
_symmetry.space_group_name_H-M   'P 1'
#
loop_
_entity.id
_entity.type
_entity.pdbx_description
1 polymer ?
#
loop_
_entity_poly.entity_id
_entity_poly.type
_entity_poly.pdbx_seq_one_letter_code
_entity_poly.pdbx_strand_id
1 'polypeptide(L)' 'MARIYLQLESTLDQSVLIDEFEPDDTYMGSIKAVDIIRHLQNVNKTNAFERWTWRFDYSPTHFSS' A
#
# COMPACT_ATOMS: atom_id res chain seq x y z
N MET A 1 -12.26 9.37 1.28
CA MET A 1 -11.51 8.35 2.06
C MET A 1 -10.46 7.72 1.16
N ALA A 2 -9.22 7.66 1.63
CA ALA A 2 -8.10 7.10 0.88
C ALA A 2 -7.90 5.63 1.26
N ARG A 3 -7.70 4.76 0.27
CA ARG A 3 -7.40 3.34 0.46
C ARG A 3 -6.08 3.00 -0.19
N ILE A 4 -5.29 2.15 0.47
CA ILE A 4 -4.03 1.64 -0.05
C ILE A 4 -4.19 0.15 -0.26
N TYR A 5 -4.02 -0.28 -1.50
CA TYR A 5 -3.90 -1.67 -1.85
C TYR A 5 -2.43 -2.01 -1.96
N LEU A 6 -2.00 -3.04 -1.24
CA LEU A 6 -0.66 -3.59 -1.27
C LEU A 6 -0.71 -4.96 -1.93
N GLN A 7 0.23 -5.23 -2.83
CA GLN A 7 0.38 -6.52 -3.46
C GLN A 7 1.82 -6.98 -3.35
N LEU A 8 2.05 -8.16 -2.80
CA LEU A 8 3.34 -8.85 -2.80
C LEU A 8 3.31 -9.96 -3.83
N GLU A 9 4.28 -9.95 -4.75
CA GLU A 9 4.54 -11.05 -5.67
C GLU A 9 5.82 -11.76 -5.24
N SER A 10 5.75 -13.06 -5.00
CA SER A 10 6.92 -13.88 -4.69
C SER A 10 7.22 -14.84 -5.84
N THR A 11 8.45 -14.78 -6.33
CA THR A 11 8.93 -15.63 -7.43
C THR A 11 9.36 -17.03 -6.96
N LEU A 12 9.55 -17.23 -5.66
CA LEU A 12 9.97 -18.51 -5.08
C LEU A 12 8.85 -19.53 -5.01
N ASP A 13 7.65 -19.07 -4.68
CA ASP A 13 6.45 -19.88 -4.47
C ASP A 13 5.29 -19.49 -5.42
N GLN A 14 5.53 -18.53 -6.32
CA GLN A 14 4.54 -18.00 -7.26
C GLN A 14 3.28 -17.48 -6.57
N SER A 15 3.39 -17.04 -5.31
CA SER A 15 2.26 -16.53 -4.54
C SER A 15 2.05 -15.04 -4.75
N VAL A 16 0.78 -14.62 -4.63
CA VAL A 16 0.37 -13.22 -4.63
C VAL A 16 -0.40 -12.97 -3.34
N LEU A 17 0.11 -12.08 -2.49
CA LEU A 17 -0.60 -11.62 -1.29
C LEU A 17 -1.15 -10.22 -1.56
N ILE A 18 -2.43 -10.01 -1.27
CA ILE A 18 -3.11 -8.73 -1.42
C ILE A 18 -3.59 -8.30 -0.04
N ASP A 19 -3.24 -7.08 0.36
CA ASP A 19 -3.67 -6.47 1.62
C ASP A 19 -4.27 -5.09 1.35
N GLU A 20 -5.25 -4.70 2.16
CA GLU A 20 -5.94 -3.41 2.07
C GLU A 20 -5.85 -2.71 3.40
N PHE A 21 -5.30 -1.49 3.37
CA PHE A 21 -5.26 -0.62 4.54
C PHE A 21 -5.94 0.70 4.23
N GLU A 22 -6.85 1.11 5.11
CA GLU A 22 -7.53 2.39 5.06
C GLU A 22 -6.86 3.34 6.06
N PRO A 23 -5.95 4.23 5.63
CA PRO A 23 -5.40 5.25 6.51
C PRO A 23 -6.52 6.15 7.03
N ASP A 24 -6.48 6.44 8.33
CA ASP A 24 -7.31 7.48 8.93
C ASP A 24 -7.22 8.75 8.08
N ASP A 25 -8.34 9.42 7.81
CA ASP A 25 -8.40 10.69 7.06
C ASP A 25 -7.90 11.86 7.94
N THR A 26 -6.66 11.71 8.41
CA THR A 26 -5.94 12.61 9.29
C THR A 26 -4.51 12.76 8.78
N TYR A 27 -3.86 13.86 9.20
CA TYR A 27 -2.44 14.06 8.91
C TYR A 27 -1.57 12.88 9.37
N MET A 28 -1.91 12.28 10.52
CA MET A 28 -1.19 11.12 11.06
C MET A 28 -1.41 9.85 10.23
N GLY A 29 -2.60 9.64 9.66
CA GLY A 29 -2.86 8.53 8.74
C GLY A 29 -2.04 8.66 7.44
N SER A 30 -1.89 9.89 6.94
CA SER A 30 -1.05 10.19 5.78
C SER A 30 0.44 9.90 6.03
N ILE A 31 0.96 10.22 7.22
CA ILE A 31 2.35 9.89 7.59
C ILE A 31 2.56 8.37 7.64
N LYS A 32 1.67 7.63 8.29
CA LYS A 32 1.76 6.17 8.39
C LYS A 32 1.78 5.51 7.00
N ALA A 33 0.93 5.98 6.09
CA ALA A 33 0.92 5.51 4.70
C ALA A 33 2.26 5.69 3.99
N VAL A 34 2.89 6.86 4.15
CA VAL A 34 4.21 7.16 3.57
C VAL A 34 5.29 6.28 4.17
N ASP A 35 5.28 6.06 5.48
CA ASP A 35 6.28 5.22 6.14
C ASP A 35 6.17 3.75 5.73
N ILE A 36 4.95 3.22 5.57
CA ILE A 36 4.71 1.88 5.00
C ILE A 36 5.32 1.80 3.59
N ILE A 37 5.02 2.74 2.71
CA ILE A 37 5.56 2.73 1.34
C ILE A 37 7.07 2.81 1.33
N ARG A 38 7.67 3.64 2.18
CA ARG A 38 9.13 3.74 2.29
C ARG A 38 9.74 2.41 2.75
N HIS A 39 9.09 1.73 3.69
CA HIS A 39 9.50 0.41 4.13
C HIS A 39 9.43 -0.61 2.99
N LEU A 40 8.32 -0.68 2.26
CA LEU A 40 8.14 -1.59 1.12
C LEU A 40 9.14 -1.32 -0.01
N GLN A 41 9.44 -0.04 -0.28
CA GLN A 41 10.50 0.34 -1.21
C GLN A 41 11.88 -0.17 -0.80
N ASN A 42 12.17 -0.21 0.50
CA ASN A 42 13.44 -0.74 0.99
C ASN A 42 13.48 -2.27 0.86
N VAL A 43 12.40 -2.96 1.24
CA VAL A 43 12.27 -4.42 1.07
C VAL A 43 12.50 -4.81 -0.40
N ASN A 44 11.89 -4.07 -1.33
CA ASN A 44 12.07 -4.26 -2.77
C ASN A 44 13.49 -4.07 -3.29
N LYS A 45 14.33 -3.31 -2.59
CA LYS A 45 15.75 -3.13 -2.96
C LYS A 45 16.63 -4.24 -2.42
N THR A 46 16.22 -4.83 -1.29
CA THR A 46 17.02 -5.84 -0.57
C THR A 46 16.60 -7.27 -0.89
N ASN A 47 15.35 -7.49 -1.32
CA ASN A 47 14.83 -8.80 -1.67
C ASN A 47 14.71 -8.93 -3.19
N ALA A 48 15.44 -9.88 -3.78
CA ALA A 48 15.41 -10.16 -5.22
C ALA A 48 14.25 -11.08 -5.62
N PHE A 49 13.63 -11.76 -4.66
CA PHE A 49 12.61 -12.77 -4.91
C PHE A 49 11.19 -12.27 -4.70
N GLU A 50 11.05 -11.23 -3.87
CA GLU A 50 9.79 -10.61 -3.52
C GLU A 50 9.69 -9.21 -4.10
N ARG A 51 8.50 -8.89 -4.63
CA ARG A 51 8.19 -7.57 -5.16
C ARG A 51 6.88 -7.06 -4.59
N TRP A 52 6.97 -6.03 -3.77
CA TRP A 52 5.84 -5.23 -3.32
C TRP A 52 5.45 -4.17 -4.35
N THR A 53 4.17 -4.06 -4.63
CA THR A 53 3.54 -2.98 -5.40
C THR A 53 2.40 -2.38 -4.59
N TRP A 54 2.04 -1.14 -4.87
CA TRP A 54 0.99 -0.45 -4.14
C TRP A 54 0.18 0.49 -5.03
N ARG A 55 -1.11 0.66 -4.72
CA ARG A 55 -2.02 1.60 -5.38
C ARG A 55 -2.80 2.39 -4.34
N PHE A 56 -2.93 3.69 -4.56
CA PHE A 56 -3.85 4.54 -3.82
C PHE A 56 -5.16 4.68 -4.60
N ASP A 57 -6.28 4.33 -3.98
CA ASP A 57 -7.59 4.80 -4.44
C ASP A 57 -8.06 5.91 -3.51
N TYR A 58 -8.16 7.12 -4.06
CA TYR A 58 -8.85 8.21 -3.40
C TYR A 58 -10.31 8.19 -3.86
N SER A 59 -11.22 7.73 -3.01
CA SER A 59 -12.63 7.94 -3.27
C SER A 59 -12.99 9.33 -2.72
N PRO A 60 -13.26 10.34 -3.56
CA PRO A 60 -13.91 11.54 -3.08
C PRO A 60 -15.26 11.08 -2.52
N THR A 61 -15.46 11.26 -1.21
CA THR A 61 -16.80 11.13 -0.63
C THR A 61 -17.70 12.05 -1.44
N HIS A 62 -18.66 11.47 -2.16
CA HIS A 62 -19.72 12.24 -2.80
C HIS A 62 -20.41 13.08 -1.72
N PHE A 63 -20.03 14.35 -1.61
CA PHE A 63 -20.89 15.36 -1.01
C PHE A 63 -22.03 15.53 -2.00
N SER A 64 -23.06 14.71 -1.84
CA SER A 64 -24.37 14.98 -2.44
C SER A 64 -24.86 16.27 -1.80
N SER A 65 -25.06 17.28 -2.65
CA SER A 65 -25.55 18.62 -2.31
C SER A 65 -26.95 18.56 -1.73
#